data_AF-A0AA43M479-F1
#
_entry.id   AF-A0AA43M479-F1
#
_cell.length_a   1.000
_cell.length_b   1.000
_cell.length_c   1.000
_cell.angle_alpha   90.00
_cell.angle_beta   90.00
_cell.angle_gamma   90.00
#
_symmetry.space_group_name_H-M   'P 1'
#
loop_
_entity.id
_entity.type
_entity.pdbx_description
1 polymer ?
#
loop_
_entity_poly.entity_id
_entity_poly.type
_entity_poly.pdbx_seq_one_letter_code
_entity_poly.pdbx_strand_id
1 'polypeptide(L)'
;MKGYKVFNKDWTCRGFQYAVGQTFTHEGEIGLCEEGLHFCGKLLDCFEYYPFNPENKVAEVEALGDIENGDDKSVTNKLAIIRELTWGEVLDMVNTGKGNTGRANSGNRNSGDGNSGDGNSGNRNSGDGNSGNRNSGDGNSGYGNSGDGNSGDGNSGNRNSGDGNSGNRNSGDGN
;
A
#
# COMPACT_ATOMS: atom_id res chain seq x y z
N MET A 1 -11.48 6.24 -19.76
CA MET A 1 -10.65 5.24 -19.04
C MET A 1 -10.96 5.32 -17.56
N LYS A 2 -11.27 4.21 -16.91
CA LYS A 2 -11.49 4.18 -15.46
C LYS A 2 -10.17 4.20 -14.69
N GLY A 3 -10.19 4.78 -13.50
CA GLY A 3 -9.07 4.80 -12.58
C GLY A 3 -9.48 5.27 -11.19
N TYR A 4 -8.50 5.69 -10.41
CA TYR A 4 -8.66 6.13 -9.03
C TYR A 4 -7.95 7.45 -8.79
N LYS A 5 -8.47 8.22 -7.84
CA LYS A 5 -7.81 9.44 -7.38
C LYS A 5 -8.00 9.61 -5.89
N VAL A 6 -6.93 10.05 -5.22
CA VAL A 6 -6.96 10.43 -3.81
C VAL A 6 -6.94 11.96 -3.73
N PHE A 7 -7.68 12.48 -2.76
CA PHE A 7 -7.81 13.90 -2.44
C PHE A 7 -7.56 14.10 -0.95
N ASN A 8 -7.32 15.35 -0.57
CA ASN A 8 -7.35 15.76 0.83
C ASN A 8 -8.74 15.53 1.44
N LYS A 9 -8.82 15.54 2.78
CA LYS A 9 -10.06 15.34 3.54
C LYS A 9 -11.22 16.25 3.15
N ASP A 10 -10.92 17.41 2.59
CA ASP A 10 -11.86 18.45 2.14
C ASP A 10 -12.16 18.37 0.64
N TRP A 11 -11.82 17.26 -0.03
CA TRP A 11 -11.97 17.06 -1.48
C TRP A 11 -11.11 17.99 -2.35
N THR A 12 -10.05 18.58 -1.79
CA THR A 12 -9.11 19.38 -2.57
C THR A 12 -7.94 18.55 -3.12
N CYS A 13 -7.39 18.97 -4.25
CA CYS A 13 -6.11 18.50 -4.79
C CYS A 13 -5.44 19.66 -5.53
N ARG A 14 -4.17 19.96 -5.19
CA ARG A 14 -3.39 21.08 -5.77
C ARG A 14 -4.14 22.43 -5.80
N GLY A 15 -4.89 22.73 -4.74
CA GLY A 15 -5.65 24.00 -4.62
C GLY A 15 -6.98 24.05 -5.39
N PHE A 16 -7.36 22.95 -6.06
CA PHE A 16 -8.65 22.84 -6.75
C PHE A 16 -9.64 22.00 -5.94
N GLN A 17 -10.90 22.43 -5.89
CA GLN A 17 -11.99 21.75 -5.17
C GLN A 17 -12.74 20.79 -6.10
N TYR A 18 -12.84 19.54 -5.68
CA TYR A 18 -13.60 18.52 -6.42
C TYR A 18 -14.90 18.17 -5.70
N ALA A 19 -15.80 17.52 -6.43
CA ALA A 19 -17.04 16.99 -5.91
C ALA A 19 -17.44 15.72 -6.67
N VAL A 20 -18.02 14.76 -5.95
CA VAL A 20 -18.58 13.54 -6.53
C VAL A 20 -19.74 13.87 -7.48
N GLY A 21 -19.81 13.14 -8.60
CA GLY A 21 -20.81 13.31 -9.65
C GLY A 21 -20.50 14.45 -10.64
N GLN A 22 -19.42 15.21 -10.43
CA GLN A 22 -19.03 16.29 -11.32
C GLN A 22 -17.94 15.85 -12.32
N THR A 23 -17.90 16.56 -13.45
CA THR A 23 -16.84 16.45 -14.46
C THR A 23 -16.03 17.74 -14.48
N PHE A 24 -14.73 17.59 -14.46
CA PHE A 24 -13.77 18.69 -14.43
C PHE A 24 -12.95 18.69 -15.72
N THR A 25 -12.62 19.87 -16.20
CA THR A 25 -11.83 20.05 -17.44
C THR A 25 -10.64 20.95 -17.12
N HIS A 26 -9.50 20.65 -17.74
CA HIS A 26 -8.30 21.48 -17.75
C HIS A 26 -8.11 22.03 -19.16
N GLU A 27 -7.87 23.33 -19.25
CA GLU A 27 -7.61 24.03 -20.51
C GLU A 27 -6.11 24.12 -20.74
N GLY A 28 -5.63 23.70 -21.91
CA GLY A 28 -4.21 23.71 -22.28
C GLY A 28 -3.66 22.33 -22.59
N GLU A 29 -2.36 22.28 -22.86
CA GLU A 29 -1.63 21.02 -23.02
C GLU A 29 -1.49 20.33 -21.67
N ILE A 30 -1.75 19.02 -21.65
CA ILE A 30 -1.53 18.20 -20.47
C ILE A 30 -0.08 17.71 -20.43
N GLY A 31 0.43 17.52 -19.23
CA GLY A 31 1.78 17.00 -19.02
C GLY A 31 1.87 16.13 -17.78
N LEU A 32 2.48 14.95 -17.90
CA LEU A 32 2.76 14.11 -16.75
C LEU A 32 3.57 14.87 -15.71
N CYS A 33 3.16 14.78 -14.44
CA CYS A 33 3.73 15.51 -13.29
C CYS A 33 3.54 17.04 -13.30
N GLU A 34 3.32 17.65 -14.46
CA GLU A 34 3.25 19.10 -14.66
C GLU A 34 1.80 19.59 -14.57
N GLU A 35 1.09 19.61 -15.69
CA GLU A 35 -0.24 20.22 -15.88
C GLU A 35 -1.33 19.19 -16.18
N GLY A 36 -2.56 19.49 -15.76
CA GLY A 36 -3.74 18.64 -15.99
C GLY A 36 -4.27 17.91 -14.75
N LEU A 37 -5.19 16.96 -14.98
CA LEU A 37 -5.92 16.26 -13.93
C LEU A 37 -5.32 14.85 -13.74
N HIS A 38 -4.39 14.70 -12.79
CA HIS A 38 -3.73 13.42 -12.53
C HIS A 38 -4.62 12.42 -11.79
N PHE A 39 -4.54 11.15 -12.18
CA PHE A 39 -5.21 10.01 -11.56
C PHE A 39 -4.32 8.75 -11.72
N CYS A 40 -4.65 7.64 -11.05
CA CYS A 40 -3.91 6.38 -11.21
C CYS A 40 -4.78 5.30 -11.82
N GLY A 41 -4.17 4.38 -12.58
CA GLY A 41 -4.86 3.21 -13.10
C GLY A 41 -5.22 2.20 -12.00
N LYS A 42 -4.31 1.98 -11.04
CA LYS A 42 -4.54 1.15 -9.86
C LYS A 42 -4.63 2.02 -8.62
N LEU A 43 -5.48 1.61 -7.68
CA LEU A 43 -5.66 2.35 -6.43
C LEU A 43 -4.40 2.34 -5.55
N LEU A 44 -3.65 1.24 -5.54
CA LEU A 44 -2.42 1.13 -4.77
C LEU A 44 -1.40 2.22 -5.18
N ASP A 45 -1.28 2.48 -6.48
CA ASP A 45 -0.34 3.47 -7.04
C ASP A 45 -0.68 4.90 -6.59
N CYS A 46 -1.94 5.21 -6.27
CA CYS A 46 -2.30 6.51 -5.70
C CYS A 46 -1.56 6.80 -4.39
N PHE A 47 -1.25 5.76 -3.62
CA PHE A 47 -0.65 5.88 -2.29
C PHE A 47 0.88 5.97 -2.31
N GLU A 48 1.48 6.10 -3.50
CA GLU A 48 2.83 6.63 -3.69
C GLU A 48 2.85 8.16 -3.63
N TYR A 49 1.72 8.80 -3.97
CA TYR A 49 1.57 10.27 -3.99
C TYR A 49 0.83 10.83 -2.77
N TYR A 50 0.00 10.00 -2.13
CA TYR A 50 -0.76 10.36 -0.94
C TYR A 50 -0.46 9.39 0.20
N PRO A 51 -0.42 9.88 1.45
CA PRO A 51 -0.34 8.99 2.59
C PRO A 51 -1.58 8.09 2.65
N PHE A 52 -1.39 6.83 3.05
CA PHE A 52 -2.47 5.88 3.30
C PHE A 52 -3.19 6.25 4.61
N ASN A 53 -4.01 7.29 4.54
CA ASN A 53 -4.66 7.92 5.69
C ASN A 53 -6.20 7.88 5.53
N PRO A 54 -6.93 7.23 6.45
CA PRO A 54 -8.40 7.19 6.48
C PRO A 54 -9.14 8.52 6.39
N GLU A 55 -8.49 9.65 6.71
CA GLU A 55 -9.08 10.97 6.55
C GLU A 55 -9.12 11.46 5.09
N ASN A 56 -8.26 10.93 4.23
CA ASN A 56 -8.24 11.28 2.82
C ASN A 56 -9.50 10.75 2.11
N LYS A 57 -9.87 11.43 1.03
CA LYS A 57 -10.97 11.02 0.16
C LYS A 57 -10.42 10.23 -1.00
N VAL A 58 -11.04 9.10 -1.29
CA VAL A 58 -10.65 8.21 -2.40
C VAL A 58 -11.85 8.08 -3.33
N ALA A 59 -11.65 8.25 -4.63
CA ALA A 59 -12.72 8.14 -5.60
C ALA A 59 -12.38 7.20 -6.75
N GLU A 60 -13.40 6.50 -7.25
CA GLU A 60 -13.40 5.98 -8.61
C GLU A 60 -13.60 7.16 -9.57
N VAL A 61 -12.74 7.26 -10.58
CA VAL A 61 -12.77 8.34 -11.56
C VAL A 61 -12.79 7.78 -12.98
N GLU A 62 -13.25 8.60 -13.91
CA GLU A 62 -13.24 8.29 -15.33
C GLU A 62 -12.61 9.44 -16.12
N ALA A 63 -11.51 9.16 -16.80
CA ALA A 63 -10.91 10.07 -17.77
C ALA A 63 -11.72 10.02 -19.08
N LEU A 64 -12.21 11.18 -19.51
CA LEU A 64 -13.14 11.36 -20.62
C LEU A 64 -12.53 12.13 -21.79
N GLY A 65 -11.34 12.71 -21.62
CA GLY A 65 -10.64 13.47 -22.64
C GLY A 65 -9.37 12.76 -23.11
N ASP A 66 -8.38 13.55 -23.51
CA ASP A 66 -7.05 13.06 -23.86
C ASP A 66 -6.35 12.53 -22.62
N ILE A 67 -5.53 11.49 -22.80
CA ILE A 67 -4.85 10.80 -21.71
C ILE A 67 -3.40 10.60 -22.08
N GLU A 68 -2.51 11.03 -21.20
CA GLU A 68 -1.12 10.61 -21.19
C GLU A 68 -0.90 9.65 -20.00
N ASN A 69 -0.28 8.51 -20.29
CA ASN A 69 -0.01 7.48 -19.29
C ASN A 69 1.47 7.49 -18.92
N GLY A 70 1.76 7.54 -17.62
CA GLY A 70 3.05 7.16 -17.06
C GLY A 70 3.00 5.74 -16.50
N ASP A 71 3.99 5.39 -15.69
CA ASP A 71 4.12 4.04 -15.12
C ASP A 71 3.08 3.76 -14.02
N ASP A 72 2.89 4.71 -13.10
CA ASP A 72 2.07 4.58 -11.88
C ASP A 72 0.94 5.62 -11.80
N LYS A 73 0.94 6.60 -12.70
CA LYS A 73 -0.10 7.61 -12.83
C LYS A 73 -0.34 8.00 -14.28
N SER A 74 -1.51 8.55 -14.51
CA SER A 74 -1.94 9.13 -15.78
C SER A 74 -2.39 10.56 -15.56
N VAL A 75 -2.46 11.33 -16.63
CA VAL A 75 -3.02 12.68 -16.63
C VAL A 75 -4.06 12.81 -17.74
N THR A 76 -5.10 13.60 -17.51
CA THR A 76 -6.12 13.90 -18.52
C THR A 76 -6.52 15.36 -18.48
N ASN A 77 -7.03 15.87 -19.60
CA ASN A 77 -7.67 17.18 -19.66
C ASN A 77 -9.14 17.13 -19.23
N LYS A 78 -9.77 15.96 -19.06
CA LYS A 78 -11.17 15.86 -18.63
C LYS A 78 -11.42 14.66 -17.75
N LEU A 79 -11.81 14.90 -16.49
CA LEU A 79 -11.95 13.87 -15.45
C LEU A 79 -13.32 13.97 -14.77
N ALA A 80 -14.07 12.87 -14.77
CA ALA A 80 -15.29 12.71 -13.98
C ALA A 80 -15.00 12.02 -12.65
N ILE A 81 -15.54 12.55 -11.56
CA ILE A 81 -15.49 11.94 -10.23
C ILE A 81 -16.76 11.11 -10.05
N ILE A 82 -16.64 9.79 -10.16
CA ILE A 82 -17.83 8.92 -10.25
C ILE A 82 -18.47 8.73 -8.88
N ARG A 83 -17.70 8.33 -7.88
CA ARG A 83 -18.16 8.08 -6.51
C ARG A 83 -16.99 8.07 -5.53
N GLU A 84 -17.27 8.35 -4.26
CA GLU A 84 -16.35 8.08 -3.16
C GLU A 84 -16.30 6.57 -2.87
N LEU A 85 -15.10 6.05 -2.62
CA LEU A 85 -14.88 4.71 -2.08
C LEU A 85 -14.89 4.79 -0.55
N THR A 86 -15.57 3.85 0.09
CA THR A 86 -15.42 3.64 1.53
C THR A 86 -14.04 3.07 1.85
N TRP A 87 -13.54 3.29 3.06
CA TRP A 87 -12.25 2.73 3.47
C TRP A 87 -12.26 1.19 3.56
N GLY A 88 -13.43 0.57 3.74
CA GLY A 88 -13.56 -0.87 3.59
C GLY A 88 -13.26 -1.32 2.16
N GLU A 89 -13.86 -0.68 1.15
CA GLU A 89 -13.55 -0.95 -0.25
C GLU A 89 -12.08 -0.67 -0.58
N VAL A 90 -11.52 0.43 -0.07
CA VAL A 90 -10.09 0.76 -0.26
C VAL A 90 -9.21 -0.38 0.25
N LEU A 91 -9.45 -0.86 1.48
CA LEU A 91 -8.70 -1.95 2.09
C LEU A 91 -8.83 -3.26 1.31
N ASP A 92 -10.05 -3.59 0.86
CA ASP A 92 -10.32 -4.79 0.07
C ASP A 92 -9.64 -4.75 -1.31
N MET A 93 -9.46 -3.55 -1.88
CA MET A 93 -8.86 -3.37 -3.21
C MET A 93 -7.33 -3.33 -3.18
N VAL A 94 -6.72 -2.85 -2.09
CA VAL A 94 -5.25 -2.75 -1.97
C VAL A 94 -4.61 -3.97 -1.29
N ASN A 95 -5.42 -4.96 -0.89
CA ASN A 95 -4.95 -6.22 -0.31
C ASN A 95 -5.61 -7.41 -1.01
N THR A 96 -4.99 -8.58 -0.90
CA THR A 96 -5.60 -9.86 -1.30
C THR A 96 -5.85 -10.70 -0.04
N GLY A 97 -7.08 -11.19 0.14
CA GLY A 97 -7.49 -11.93 1.34
C GLY A 97 -8.31 -11.06 2.31
N LYS A 98 -8.53 -11.53 3.54
CA LYS A 98 -9.50 -10.93 4.47
C LYS A 98 -8.89 -10.45 5.78
N GLY A 99 -9.44 -9.36 6.31
CA GLY A 99 -9.09 -8.85 7.64
C GLY A 99 -7.69 -8.23 7.70
N ASN A 100 -7.15 -7.79 6.56
CA ASN A 100 -5.88 -7.09 6.53
C ASN A 100 -6.08 -5.61 6.92
N THR A 101 -5.09 -5.05 7.61
CA THR A 101 -4.95 -3.60 7.83
C THR A 101 -3.65 -3.13 7.18
N GLY A 102 -3.59 -1.88 6.74
CA GLY A 102 -2.51 -1.39 5.89
C GLY A 102 -2.73 -1.76 4.42
N ARG A 103 -1.66 -1.81 3.63
CA ARG A 103 -1.72 -1.99 2.17
C ARG A 103 -0.75 -3.03 1.64
N ALA A 104 -1.03 -3.54 0.44
CA ALA A 104 -0.20 -4.49 -0.29
C ALA A 104 0.04 -5.83 0.44
N ASN A 105 -0.89 -6.26 1.30
CA ASN A 105 -0.82 -7.57 1.92
C ASN A 105 -1.45 -8.65 1.03
N SER A 106 -0.89 -9.85 1.07
CA SER A 106 -1.42 -11.06 0.45
C SER A 106 -1.59 -12.15 1.51
N GLY A 107 -2.83 -12.62 1.71
CA GLY A 107 -3.21 -13.53 2.78
C GLY A 107 -4.20 -12.87 3.74
N ASN A 108 -4.34 -13.41 4.94
CA ASN A 108 -5.40 -13.04 5.88
C ASN A 108 -4.84 -12.50 7.19
N ARG A 109 -5.58 -11.56 7.79
CA ARG A 109 -5.32 -11.04 9.14
C ARG A 109 -3.92 -10.45 9.33
N ASN A 110 -3.32 -9.91 8.28
CA ASN A 110 -2.06 -9.18 8.38
C ASN A 110 -2.32 -7.75 8.88
N SER A 111 -1.42 -7.24 9.71
CA SER A 111 -1.43 -5.86 10.17
C SER A 111 -0.12 -5.17 9.81
N GLY A 112 -0.20 -4.10 9.03
CA GLY A 112 0.96 -3.40 8.46
C GLY A 112 1.00 -3.56 6.95
N ASP A 113 2.15 -3.31 6.33
CA ASP A 113 2.26 -3.19 4.88
C ASP A 113 3.14 -4.27 4.24
N GLY A 114 2.70 -4.78 3.10
CA GLY A 114 3.52 -5.63 2.24
C GLY A 114 3.80 -7.02 2.78
N ASN A 115 2.94 -7.57 3.64
CA ASN A 115 3.11 -8.94 4.15
C ASN A 115 2.56 -9.98 3.17
N SER A 116 3.19 -11.15 3.12
CA SER A 116 2.72 -12.32 2.38
C SER A 116 2.61 -13.52 3.31
N GLY A 117 1.44 -14.14 3.39
CA GLY A 117 1.08 -15.17 4.37
C GLY A 117 -0.03 -14.69 5.30
N ASP A 118 -0.24 -15.40 6.39
CA ASP A 118 -1.35 -15.16 7.32
C ASP A 118 -0.87 -14.70 8.71
N GLY A 119 -1.61 -13.75 9.30
CA GLY A 119 -1.44 -13.37 10.71
C GLY A 119 -0.14 -12.63 11.04
N ASN A 120 0.51 -11.99 10.08
CA ASN A 120 1.71 -11.20 10.34
C ASN A 120 1.38 -9.85 10.96
N SER A 121 2.21 -9.38 11.88
CA SER A 121 2.15 -8.04 12.48
C SER A 121 3.46 -7.29 12.22
N GLY A 122 3.36 -6.13 11.58
CA GLY A 122 4.47 -5.33 11.08
C GLY A 122 4.57 -5.39 9.55
N ASN A 123 5.74 -5.16 8.97
CA ASN A 123 5.86 -4.89 7.54
C ASN A 123 6.81 -5.86 6.84
N ARG A 124 6.47 -6.18 5.59
CA ARG A 124 7.33 -6.96 4.67
C ARG A 124 7.73 -8.33 5.21
N ASN A 125 6.87 -8.98 5.97
CA ASN A 125 7.08 -10.36 6.37
C ASN A 125 6.62 -11.32 5.27
N SER A 126 7.31 -12.45 5.16
CA SER A 126 6.95 -13.56 4.26
C SER A 126 6.88 -14.85 5.07
N GLY A 127 5.74 -15.53 5.04
CA GLY A 127 5.41 -16.64 5.93
C GLY A 127 4.32 -16.25 6.91
N ASP A 128 4.08 -17.07 7.93
CA ASP A 128 2.92 -16.96 8.80
C ASP A 128 3.30 -16.57 10.23
N GLY A 129 2.44 -15.75 10.86
CA GLY A 129 2.54 -15.45 12.29
C GLY A 129 3.79 -14.70 12.72
N ASN A 130 4.45 -13.96 11.82
CA ASN A 130 5.61 -13.15 12.20
C ASN A 130 5.19 -11.87 12.92
N SER A 131 6.00 -11.45 13.89
CA SER A 131 5.88 -10.17 14.59
C SER A 131 7.15 -9.35 14.39
N GLY A 132 7.01 -8.12 13.90
CA GLY A 132 8.14 -7.27 13.51
C GLY A 132 8.24 -7.10 12.01
N ASN A 133 9.45 -6.90 11.45
CA ASN A 133 9.57 -6.54 10.03
C ASN A 133 10.62 -7.37 9.31
N ARG A 134 10.39 -7.58 8.01
CA ARG A 134 11.34 -8.22 7.09
C ARG A 134 11.74 -9.64 7.51
N ASN A 135 10.87 -10.36 8.21
CA ASN A 135 11.11 -11.76 8.53
C ASN A 135 10.68 -12.66 7.36
N SER A 136 11.43 -13.74 7.13
CA SER A 136 11.16 -14.77 6.15
C SER A 136 11.12 -16.14 6.83
N GLY A 137 10.01 -16.86 6.70
CA GLY A 137 9.71 -18.06 7.48
C GLY A 137 8.60 -17.78 8.49
N ASP A 138 8.36 -18.71 9.40
CA ASP A 138 7.17 -18.70 10.26
C ASP A 138 7.49 -18.41 11.72
N GLY A 139 6.60 -17.65 12.37
CA GLY A 139 6.64 -17.44 13.82
C GLY A 139 7.87 -16.69 14.33
N ASN A 140 8.51 -15.86 13.51
CA ASN A 140 9.63 -15.04 13.95
C ASN A 140 9.17 -13.80 14.70
N SER A 141 9.97 -13.35 15.66
CA SER A 141 9.79 -12.10 16.38
C SER A 141 11.05 -11.25 16.30
N GLY A 142 10.94 -10.05 15.75
CA GLY A 142 12.05 -9.11 15.57
C GLY A 142 12.21 -8.65 14.12
N TYR A 143 13.43 -8.36 13.72
CA TYR A 143 13.74 -7.76 12.43
C TYR A 143 14.70 -8.62 11.59
N GLY A 144 14.33 -8.90 10.35
CA GLY A 144 15.26 -9.46 9.37
C GLY A 144 15.68 -10.91 9.65
N ASN A 145 14.84 -11.71 10.32
CA ASN A 145 15.13 -13.13 10.53
C ASN A 145 14.82 -13.97 9.29
N SER A 146 15.58 -15.01 9.06
CA SER A 146 15.39 -16.02 8.01
C SER A 146 15.37 -17.42 8.62
N GLY A 147 14.29 -18.17 8.37
CA GLY A 147 13.98 -19.45 9.03
C GLY A 147 12.82 -19.28 10.01
N ASP A 148 12.62 -20.26 10.90
CA ASP A 148 11.40 -20.37 11.69
C ASP A 148 11.65 -20.24 13.19
N GLY A 149 10.75 -19.53 13.86
CA GLY A 149 10.69 -19.44 15.33
C GLY A 149 11.87 -18.70 15.95
N ASN A 150 12.49 -17.76 15.24
CA ASN A 150 13.56 -16.95 15.80
C ASN A 150 13.01 -15.79 16.66
N SER A 151 13.76 -15.39 17.68
CA SER A 151 13.48 -14.24 18.52
C SER A 151 14.73 -13.38 18.66
N GLY A 152 14.63 -12.12 18.25
CA GLY A 152 15.77 -11.20 18.10
C GLY A 152 15.92 -10.77 16.64
N ASP A 153 17.04 -10.17 16.30
CA ASP A 153 17.26 -9.52 15.01
C ASP A 153 18.36 -10.19 14.19
N GLY A 154 18.15 -10.32 12.88
CA GLY A 154 19.17 -10.76 11.94
C GLY A 154 19.60 -12.23 12.10
N ASN A 155 18.74 -13.11 12.62
CA ASN A 155 19.06 -14.53 12.74
C ASN A 155 18.84 -15.28 11.42
N SER A 156 19.70 -16.26 11.14
CA SER A 156 19.59 -17.19 10.02
C SER A 156 19.58 -18.62 10.53
N GLY A 157 18.54 -19.38 10.16
CA GLY A 157 18.24 -20.70 10.68
C GLY A 157 17.06 -20.68 11.64
N ASN A 158 16.92 -21.68 12.49
CA ASN A 158 15.67 -21.93 13.22
C ASN A 158 15.85 -21.90 14.73
N ARG A 159 14.86 -21.33 15.42
CA ARG A 159 14.74 -21.31 16.89
C ARG A 159 15.93 -20.66 17.59
N ASN A 160 16.50 -19.62 16.98
CA ASN A 160 17.54 -18.81 17.63
C ASN A 160 16.92 -17.80 18.58
N SER A 161 17.63 -17.47 19.63
CA SER A 161 17.27 -16.43 20.61
C SER A 161 18.45 -15.52 20.86
N GLY A 162 18.28 -14.23 20.63
CA GLY A 162 19.37 -13.24 20.56
C GLY A 162 19.59 -12.77 19.13
N ASP A 163 20.65 -12.02 18.89
CA ASP A 163 20.84 -11.27 17.66
C ASP A 163 22.00 -11.80 16.81
N GLY A 164 21.82 -11.80 15.49
CA GLY A 164 22.89 -12.10 14.53
C GLY A 164 23.39 -13.55 14.55
N ASN A 165 22.56 -14.50 14.98
CA ASN A 165 22.96 -15.91 15.02
C ASN A 165 22.83 -16.60 13.66
N SER A 166 23.78 -17.47 13.34
CA SER A 166 23.73 -18.38 12.19
C SER A 166 23.73 -19.83 12.64
N GLY A 167 22.69 -20.58 12.26
CA GLY A 167 22.51 -21.97 12.66
C GLY A 167 21.17 -22.17 13.38
N ASN A 168 21.06 -23.24 14.15
CA ASN A 168 19.80 -23.61 14.79
C ASN A 168 19.96 -23.72 16.30
N ARG A 169 18.97 -23.23 17.04
CA ARG A 169 18.90 -23.32 18.51
C ARG A 169 20.05 -22.62 19.22
N ASN A 170 20.58 -21.56 18.63
CA ASN A 170 21.55 -20.70 19.29
C ASN A 170 20.85 -19.83 20.34
N SER A 171 21.58 -19.52 21.41
CA SER A 171 21.13 -18.62 22.46
C SER A 171 22.27 -17.67 22.82
N GLY A 172 22.02 -16.37 22.77
CA GLY A 172 23.03 -15.31 22.82
C GLY A 172 23.22 -14.66 21.46
N ASP A 173 24.25 -13.83 21.31
CA ASP A 173 24.42 -12.97 20.13
C ASP A 173 25.68 -13.35 19.34
N GLY A 174 25.56 -13.35 18.00
CA GLY A 174 26.69 -13.53 17.08
C GLY A 174 27.28 -14.95 17.05
N ASN A 175 26.46 -15.98 17.32
CA ASN A 175 26.87 -17.39 17.23
C ASN A 175 26.92 -17.91 15.80
#